data_AF-A0A4P0XP37-F1
#
_entry.id   AF-A0A4P0XP37-F1
#
_cell.length_a   1.000
_cell.length_b   1.000
_cell.length_c   1.000
_cell.angle_alpha   90.00
_cell.angle_beta   90.00
_cell.angle_gamma   90.00
#
_symmetry.space_group_name_H-M   'P 1'
#
loop_
_entity.id
_entity.type
_entity.pdbx_description
1 polymer ?
#
loop_
_entity_poly.entity_id
_entity_poly.type
_entity_poly.pdbx_seq_one_letter_code
_entity_poly.pdbx_strand_id
1 'polypeptide(L)'
;MAATKPAFTPPGKKGDMIFSALVKLAALIVLLMLGGIIVSLIISSWPSIQKFGFAFLWTKEWDAPNEIFGALVPIYGTLVTSFIALLIAVPVSFGIALFLTELSPAWLKRPAGHCD
;
A
#
# COMPACT_ATOMS: atom_id res chain seq x y z
N MET A 1 -27.56 0.79 -41.25
CA MET A 1 -26.96 -0.13 -40.25
C MET A 1 -27.35 0.39 -38.87
N ALA A 2 -28.32 -0.25 -38.21
CA ALA A 2 -28.83 0.21 -36.93
C ALA A 2 -27.85 -0.19 -35.82
N ALA A 3 -27.32 0.81 -35.11
CA ALA A 3 -26.43 0.60 -33.97
C ALA A 3 -27.25 0.07 -32.78
N THR A 4 -27.13 -1.22 -32.47
CA THR A 4 -27.75 -1.83 -31.31
C THR A 4 -27.06 -1.30 -30.04
N LYS A 5 -27.77 -0.51 -29.26
CA LYS A 5 -27.30 0.02 -27.97
C LYS A 5 -27.18 -1.14 -26.98
N PRO A 6 -26.00 -1.44 -26.41
CA PRO A 6 -25.90 -2.50 -25.42
C PRO A 6 -26.67 -2.07 -24.16
N ALA A 7 -27.75 -2.79 -23.86
CA ALA A 7 -28.54 -2.55 -22.66
C ALA A 7 -27.81 -3.20 -21.49
N PHE A 8 -27.13 -2.38 -20.68
CA PHE A 8 -26.60 -2.80 -19.38
C PHE A 8 -27.78 -3.15 -18.48
N THR A 9 -28.00 -4.44 -18.23
CA THR A 9 -29.01 -4.90 -17.28
C THR A 9 -28.48 -4.68 -15.86
N PRO A 10 -29.17 -3.89 -15.02
CA PRO A 10 -28.73 -3.68 -13.65
C PRO A 10 -28.72 -5.01 -12.91
N PRO A 11 -27.68 -5.29 -12.09
CA PRO A 11 -27.63 -6.50 -11.29
C PRO A 11 -28.88 -6.60 -10.41
N GLY A 12 -29.41 -7.81 -10.25
CA GLY A 12 -30.60 -8.03 -9.44
C GLY A 12 -30.40 -7.55 -8.01
N LYS A 13 -31.40 -6.89 -7.42
CA LYS A 13 -31.36 -6.27 -6.07
C LYS A 13 -30.78 -7.19 -4.97
N LYS A 14 -30.99 -8.51 -5.08
CA LYS A 14 -30.47 -9.51 -4.13
C LYS A 14 -28.95 -9.69 -4.25
N GLY A 15 -28.42 -9.71 -5.48
CA GLY A 15 -26.99 -9.87 -5.74
C GLY A 15 -26.20 -8.65 -5.27
N ASP A 16 -26.73 -7.45 -5.52
CA ASP A 16 -26.14 -6.19 -5.05
C ASP A 16 -26.11 -6.11 -3.51
N MET A 17 -27.17 -6.58 -2.85
CA MET A 17 -27.22 -6.64 -1.38
C MET A 17 -26.20 -7.60 -0.77
N ILE A 18 -26.05 -8.80 -1.34
CA ILE A 18 -25.05 -9.79 -0.91
C ILE A 18 -23.63 -9.25 -1.15
N PHE A 19 -23.37 -8.67 -2.32
CA PHE A 19 -22.08 -8.08 -2.66
C PHE A 19 -21.72 -6.93 -1.71
N SER A 20 -22.64 -5.99 -1.48
CA SER A 20 -22.43 -4.89 -0.55
C SER A 20 -22.17 -5.37 0.89
N ALA A 21 -22.90 -6.39 1.35
CA ALA A 21 -22.68 -6.98 2.66
C ALA A 21 -21.30 -7.63 2.78
N LEU A 22 -20.86 -8.38 1.77
CA LEU A 22 -19.54 -9.00 1.72
C LEU A 22 -18.42 -7.95 1.74
N VAL A 23 -18.53 -6.90 0.92
CA VAL A 23 -17.53 -5.82 0.87
C VAL A 23 -17.45 -5.08 2.21
N LYS A 24 -18.60 -4.77 2.83
CA LYS A 24 -18.65 -4.14 4.16
C LYS A 24 -18.03 -5.02 5.23
N LEU A 25 -18.32 -6.32 5.21
CA LEU A 25 -17.76 -7.27 6.17
C LEU A 25 -16.24 -7.39 5.98
N ALA A 26 -15.76 -7.48 4.74
CA ALA A 26 -14.32 -7.47 4.43
C ALA A 26 -13.64 -6.19 4.94
N ALA A 27 -14.23 -5.02 4.68
CA ALA A 27 -13.71 -3.75 5.19
C ALA A 27 -13.69 -3.70 6.72
N LEU A 28 -14.74 -4.21 7.38
CA LEU A 28 -14.81 -4.28 8.83
C LEU A 28 -13.76 -5.23 9.43
N ILE A 29 -13.52 -6.39 8.80
CA ILE A 29 -12.44 -7.31 9.19
C ILE A 29 -11.09 -6.63 9.10
N VAL A 30 -10.80 -5.97 7.97
CA VAL A 30 -9.52 -5.26 7.78
C VAL A 30 -9.35 -4.16 8.83
N LEU A 31 -10.41 -3.40 9.11
CA LEU A 31 -10.40 -2.37 10.14
C LEU A 31 -10.11 -2.94 11.53
N LEU A 32 -10.80 -4.03 11.91
CA LEU A 32 -10.57 -4.72 13.18
C LEU A 32 -9.17 -5.33 13.26
N MET A 33 -8.66 -5.85 12.15
CA MET A 33 -7.31 -6.42 12.07
C MET A 33 -6.26 -5.32 12.27
N LEU A 34 -6.40 -4.16 11.61
CA LEU A 34 -5.56 -2.99 11.85
C LEU A 34 -5.61 -2.54 13.31
N GLY A 35 -6.81 -2.42 13.88
CA GLY A 35 -6.99 -2.08 15.29
C GLY A 35 -6.32 -3.08 16.23
N GLY A 36 -6.47 -4.37 15.96
CA GLY A 36 -5.85 -5.46 16.72
C GLY A 36 -4.32 -5.42 16.66
N ILE A 37 -3.75 -5.14 15.49
CA ILE A 37 -2.30 -4.98 15.33
C ILE A 37 -1.81 -3.79 16.17
N ILE A 38 -2.50 -2.65 16.11
CA ILE A 38 -2.14 -1.46 16.91
C ILE A 38 -2.17 -1.78 18.40
N VAL A 39 -3.24 -2.40 18.89
CA VAL A 39 -3.38 -2.79 20.30
C VAL A 39 -2.29 -3.77 20.71
N SER A 40 -2.03 -4.80 19.89
CA SER A 40 -0.95 -5.75 20.15
C SER A 40 0.41 -5.05 20.20
N LEU A 41 0.66 -4.10 19.30
CA LEU A 41 1.91 -3.35 19.26
C LEU A 41 2.09 -2.50 20.52
N ILE A 42 1.03 -1.85 21.00
CA ILE A 42 1.06 -1.03 22.23
C ILE A 42 1.39 -1.92 23.43
N ILE A 43 0.71 -3.06 23.58
CA ILE A 43 0.93 -3.99 24.70
C ILE A 43 2.36 -4.54 24.68
N SER A 44 2.86 -4.95 23.50
CA SER A 44 4.22 -5.46 23.35
C SER A 44 5.30 -4.39 23.50
N SER A 45 5.03 -3.14 23.11
CA SER A 45 6.01 -2.05 23.18
C SER A 45 6.09 -1.40 24.55
N TRP A 46 5.03 -1.49 25.37
CA TRP A 46 4.98 -0.92 26.73
C TRP A 46 6.14 -1.34 27.64
N PRO A 47 6.47 -2.64 27.81
CA PRO A 47 7.61 -3.05 28.64
C PRO A 47 8.96 -2.60 28.08
N SER A 48 9.11 -2.51 26.76
CA SER A 48 10.32 -1.99 26.11
C SER A 48 10.50 -0.49 26.40
N ILE A 49 9.43 0.29 26.37
CA ILE A 49 9.46 1.73 26.70
C ILE A 49 9.82 1.92 28.19
N GLN A 50 9.32 1.07 29.08
CA GLN A 50 9.64 1.14 30.52
C GLN A 50 11.09 0.78 30.83
N LYS A 51 11.68 -0.21 30.14
CA LYS A 51 13.07 -0.62 30.36
C LYS A 51 14.10 0.33 29.74
N PHE A 52 13.81 0.92 28.57
CA PHE A 52 14.79 1.74 27.83
C PHE A 52 14.53 3.25 27.88
N GLY A 53 13.36 3.70 28.34
CA GLY A 53 13.01 5.12 28.50
C GLY A 53 13.13 5.97 27.22
N PHE A 54 13.13 7.30 27.35
CA PHE A 54 13.36 8.23 26.22
C PHE A 54 14.78 8.14 25.63
N ALA A 55 15.73 7.56 26.37
CA ALA A 55 17.10 7.30 25.89
C ALA A 55 17.14 6.25 24.76
N PHE A 56 16.17 5.34 24.69
CA PHE A 56 15.98 4.37 23.60
C PHE A 56 15.96 5.01 22.19
N LEU A 57 15.48 6.26 22.08
CA LEU A 57 15.41 7.01 20.83
C LEU A 57 16.77 7.55 20.37
N TRP A 58 17.73 7.74 21.29
CA TRP A 58 19.04 8.33 21.01
C TRP A 58 20.21 7.35 21.15
N THR A 59 20.02 6.25 21.86
CA THR A 59 21.02 5.20 22.02
C THR A 59 21.23 4.47 20.70
N LYS A 60 22.48 4.49 20.22
CA LYS A 60 22.93 3.79 19.01
C LYS A 60 23.33 2.33 19.27
N GLU A 61 23.44 1.94 20.53
CA GLU A 61 23.93 0.62 20.89
C GLU A 61 22.84 -0.43 20.66
N TRP A 62 23.16 -1.38 19.78
CA TRP A 62 22.41 -2.60 19.55
C TRP A 62 23.29 -3.76 20.01
N ASP A 63 23.03 -4.26 21.21
CA ASP A 63 23.73 -5.39 21.82
C ASP A 63 22.73 -6.53 22.01
N ALA A 64 22.60 -7.37 20.97
CA ALA A 64 21.66 -8.49 20.93
C ALA A 64 21.91 -9.56 22.03
N PRO A 65 23.16 -9.87 22.42
CA PRO A 65 23.45 -10.73 23.59
C PRO A 65 23.01 -10.16 24.94
N ASN A 66 23.12 -8.84 25.15
CA ASN A 66 22.79 -8.19 26.43
C ASN A 66 21.36 -7.62 26.49
N GLU A 67 20.51 -7.99 25.53
CA GLU A 67 19.12 -7.49 25.36
C GLU A 67 19.00 -5.97 25.20
N ILE A 68 20.08 -5.24 24.84
CA ILE A 68 20.03 -3.79 24.64
C ILE A 68 19.69 -3.52 23.17
N PHE A 69 18.43 -3.15 22.93
CA PHE A 69 17.97 -2.78 21.60
C PHE A 69 17.86 -1.25 21.53
N GLY A 70 18.55 -0.62 20.59
CA GLY A 70 18.40 0.82 20.30
C GLY A 70 17.43 1.04 19.12
N ALA A 71 16.50 1.99 19.24
CA ALA A 71 15.56 2.30 18.15
C ALA A 71 16.19 3.05 16.98
N LEU A 72 17.33 3.71 17.18
CA LEU A 72 17.91 4.57 16.15
C LEU A 72 18.40 3.80 14.92
N VAL A 73 18.94 2.60 15.11
CA VAL A 73 19.47 1.75 14.03
C VAL A 73 18.35 1.36 13.03
N PRO A 74 17.22 0.77 13.46
CA PRO A 74 16.13 0.44 12.53
C PRO A 74 15.48 1.68 11.91
N ILE A 75 15.32 2.79 12.65
CA ILE A 75 14.78 4.05 12.09
C ILE A 75 15.70 4.60 10.99
N TYR A 76 17.00 4.60 11.21
CA TYR A 76 17.95 5.05 10.21
C TYR A 76 17.91 4.16 8.95
N GLY A 77 17.82 2.84 9.14
CA GLY A 77 17.67 1.89 8.04
C GLY A 77 16.42 2.14 7.19
N THR A 78 15.25 2.38 7.81
CA THR A 78 14.00 2.64 7.07
C THR A 78 14.04 3.98 6.32
N LEU A 79 14.64 5.01 6.90
CA LEU A 79 14.82 6.31 6.25
C LEU A 79 15.75 6.22 5.05
N VAL A 80 16.92 5.58 5.21
CA VAL A 80 17.90 5.43 4.12
C VAL A 80 17.32 4.57 2.99
N THR A 81 16.70 3.44 3.32
CA THR A 81 16.07 2.57 2.31
C THR A 81 14.93 3.26 1.57
N SER A 82 14.06 3.98 2.29
CA SER A 82 12.96 4.74 1.67
C SER A 82 13.50 5.87 0.78
N PHE A 83 14.57 6.54 1.19
CA PHE A 83 15.21 7.58 0.40
C PHE A 83 15.83 7.02 -0.89
N ILE A 84 16.58 5.92 -0.80
CA ILE A 84 17.14 5.23 -1.98
C ILE A 84 16.02 4.75 -2.91
N ALA A 85 14.94 4.19 -2.36
CA ALA A 85 13.79 3.75 -3.13
C ALA A 85 13.15 4.91 -3.92
N LEU A 86 12.95 6.06 -3.28
CA LEU A 86 12.43 7.26 -3.96
C LEU A 86 13.38 7.77 -5.05
N LEU A 87 14.68 7.79 -4.76
CA LEU A 87 15.71 8.24 -5.71
C LEU A 87 15.67 7.43 -7.00
N ILE A 88 15.43 6.11 -6.92
CA ILE A 88 15.31 5.23 -8.09
C ILE A 88 13.91 5.27 -8.71
N ALA A 89 12.85 5.26 -7.89
CA ALA A 89 11.47 5.19 -8.37
C ALA A 89 11.05 6.42 -9.17
N VAL A 90 11.49 7.61 -8.76
CA VAL A 90 11.15 8.89 -9.43
C VAL A 90 11.63 8.92 -10.89
N PRO A 91 12.93 8.77 -11.22
CA PRO A 91 13.40 8.81 -12.60
C PRO A 91 12.81 7.67 -13.45
N VAL A 92 12.60 6.48 -12.87
CA VAL A 92 11.95 5.36 -13.58
C VAL A 92 10.49 5.70 -13.94
N SER A 93 9.74 6.30 -13.00
CA SER A 93 8.37 6.73 -13.25
C SER A 93 8.29 7.81 -14.34
N PHE A 94 9.20 8.79 -14.31
CA PHE A 94 9.31 9.79 -15.38
C PHE A 94 9.66 9.16 -16.74
N GLY A 95 10.55 8.16 -16.77
CA GLY A 95 10.88 7.43 -18.00
C GLY A 95 9.68 6.73 -18.62
N ILE A 96 8.85 6.07 -17.80
CA ILE A 96 7.61 5.41 -18.27
C ILE A 96 6.60 6.45 -18.76
N ALA A 97 6.43 7.55 -18.02
CA ALA A 97 5.51 8.63 -18.42
C ALA A 97 5.92 9.25 -19.76
N LEU A 98 7.20 9.58 -19.94
CA LEU A 98 7.71 10.13 -21.20
C LEU A 98 7.62 9.12 -22.35
N PHE A 99 7.90 7.84 -22.12
CA PHE A 99 7.69 6.80 -23.12
C PHE A 99 6.22 6.71 -23.56
N LEU A 100 5.29 6.82 -22.61
CA LEU A 100 3.86 6.85 -22.91
C LEU A 100 3.41 8.15 -23.62
N THR A 101 4.04 9.29 -23.36
CA THR A 101 3.64 10.56 -23.98
C THR A 101 4.28 10.78 -25.35
N GLU A 102 5.58 10.54 -25.48
CA GLU A 102 6.38 10.88 -26.67
C GLU A 102 6.54 9.70 -27.63
N LEU A 103 6.64 8.48 -27.10
CA LEU A 103 6.91 7.28 -27.90
C LEU A 103 5.74 6.32 -28.00
N SER A 104 4.60 6.54 -27.34
CA SER A 104 3.50 5.58 -27.46
C SER A 104 2.90 5.65 -28.86
N PRO A 105 3.06 4.60 -29.68
CA PRO A 105 2.48 4.58 -31.00
C PRO A 105 0.94 4.62 -30.85
N ALA A 106 0.29 5.42 -31.69
CA ALA A 106 -1.17 5.58 -31.73
C ALA A 106 -1.95 4.24 -31.92
N TRP A 107 -1.25 3.14 -32.20
CA TRP A 107 -1.78 1.78 -32.27
C TRP A 107 -2.32 1.24 -30.94
N LEU A 108 -1.85 1.72 -29.77
CA LEU A 108 -2.45 1.33 -28.47
C LEU A 108 -3.68 2.17 -28.10
N LYS A 109 -3.94 3.28 -28.82
CA LYS A 109 -5.11 4.15 -28.60
C LYS A 109 -6.38 3.69 -29.33
N ARG A 110 -6.34 2.64 -30.14
CA ARG A 110 -7.50 2.16 -30.91
C ARG A 110 -7.87 0.72 -30.56
N PRO A 111 -8.64 0.47 -29.47
CA PRO A 111 -9.09 -0.88 -29.16
C PRO A 111 -10.31 -1.35 -29.98
N ALA A 112 -10.88 -0.57 -30.91
CA ALA A 112 -12.05 -1.02 -31.69
C ALA A 112 -12.27 -0.19 -32.97
N GLY A 113 -11.59 -0.52 -34.06
CA GLY A 113 -11.83 0.17 -35.35
C GLY A 113 -11.32 -0.56 -36.58
N HIS A 114 -11.12 -1.87 -36.50
CA HIS A 114 -10.82 -2.70 -37.66
C HIS A 114 -11.84 -3.84 -37.70
N CYS A 115 -12.98 -3.53 -38.29
CA CYS A 115 -13.91 -4.47 -38.89
C CYS A 115 -14.36 -3.78 -40.18
N ASP A 116 -13.47 -3.82 -41.16
CA ASP A 116 -13.86 -3.88 -42.56
C ASP A 116 -14.19 -5.35 -42.88
#